data_AF-A0A7C3YGC4-F1
#
_entry.id   AF-A0A7C3YGC4-F1
#
_cell.length_a   1.000
_cell.length_b   1.000
_cell.length_c   1.000
_cell.angle_alpha   90.00
_cell.angle_beta   90.00
_cell.angle_gamma   90.00
#
_symmetry.space_group_name_H-M   'P 1'
#
loop_
_entity.id
_entity.type
_entity.pdbx_description
1 polymer ?
#
loop_
_entity_poly.entity_id
_entity_poly.type
_entity_poly.pdbx_seq_one_letter_code
_entity_poly.pdbx_strand_id
1 'polypeptide(L)'
;REMYSLHFPEMDKAVASHERYAKLVAEYGSRKNIKEPNLQKLAENSVGMEITKDDVDMLKNFSKHILDLYSLREELVKYIEETTNRIAPNTSEIAGAMLTARLMAKAGGIEKLAKATSSTIQLLGAEKSLFRFLHGKGKSPRFGILATHPLVQSAPEKLKGRIARAIASKLSIAAKIDYYSKEYRGDKMKKELQERVKEILSKK
;
A
#
# COMPACT_ATOMS: atom_id res chain seq x y z
N ARG A 1 6.14 -17.91 -11.58
CA ARG A 1 5.58 -19.01 -10.74
C ARG A 1 5.17 -20.15 -11.63
N GLU A 2 4.14 -19.99 -12.47
CA GLU A 2 3.68 -21.03 -13.41
C GLU A 2 4.81 -21.72 -14.19
N MET A 3 5.73 -20.97 -14.81
CA MET A 3 6.86 -21.57 -15.53
C MET A 3 7.77 -22.45 -14.65
N TYR A 4 8.05 -22.00 -13.42
CA TYR A 4 8.91 -22.74 -12.50
C TYR A 4 8.17 -23.93 -11.85
N SER A 5 6.84 -23.84 -11.73
CA SER A 5 6.00 -24.93 -11.24
C SER A 5 6.01 -26.15 -12.18
N LEU A 6 6.40 -26.01 -13.44
CA LEU A 6 6.67 -27.17 -14.31
C LEU A 6 7.82 -28.02 -13.75
N HIS A 7 8.84 -27.36 -13.19
CA HIS A 7 10.02 -28.01 -12.60
C HIS A 7 9.83 -28.39 -11.12
N PHE A 8 9.23 -27.50 -10.32
CA PHE A 8 9.04 -27.70 -8.89
C PHE A 8 7.66 -27.16 -8.41
N PRO A 9 6.57 -27.89 -8.68
CA PRO A 9 5.20 -27.43 -8.40
C PRO A 9 4.90 -27.22 -6.91
N GLU A 10 5.50 -28.04 -6.04
CA GLU A 10 5.28 -27.99 -4.59
C GLU A 10 5.76 -26.66 -3.97
N MET A 11 6.74 -26.00 -4.60
CA MET A 11 7.26 -24.72 -4.13
C MET A 11 6.22 -23.60 -4.19
N ASP A 12 5.28 -23.64 -5.13
CA ASP A 12 4.25 -22.59 -5.26
C ASP A 12 3.32 -22.54 -4.06
N LYS A 13 2.99 -23.71 -3.49
CA LYS A 13 2.20 -23.83 -2.26
C LYS A 13 3.04 -23.53 -1.02
N ALA A 14 4.31 -23.94 -1.01
CA ALA A 14 5.19 -23.77 0.14
C ALA A 14 5.64 -22.31 0.36
N VAL A 15 5.77 -21.52 -0.73
CA VAL A 15 6.31 -20.16 -0.68
C VAL A 15 5.25 -19.14 -1.10
N ALA A 16 4.62 -18.50 -0.12
CA ALA A 16 3.59 -17.49 -0.36
C ALA A 16 4.15 -16.18 -0.95
N SER A 17 5.29 -15.67 -0.44
CA SER A 17 5.89 -14.41 -0.91
C SER A 17 6.49 -14.55 -2.30
N HIS A 18 6.06 -13.69 -3.24
CA HIS A 18 6.59 -13.66 -4.61
C HIS A 18 8.08 -13.28 -4.65
N GLU A 19 8.50 -12.35 -3.80
CA GLU A 19 9.90 -11.93 -3.70
C GLU A 19 10.79 -13.07 -3.22
N ARG A 20 10.37 -13.78 -2.16
CA ARG A 20 11.09 -14.97 -1.68
C ARG A 20 11.13 -16.05 -2.75
N TYR A 21 10.04 -16.27 -3.47
CA TYR A 21 9.97 -17.23 -4.57
C TYR A 21 10.99 -16.88 -5.66
N ALA A 22 11.03 -15.62 -6.10
CA ALA A 22 12.00 -15.16 -7.08
C ALA A 22 13.44 -15.30 -6.57
N LYS A 23 13.70 -15.01 -5.30
CA LYS A 23 15.02 -15.19 -4.67
C LYS A 23 15.49 -16.63 -4.73
N LEU A 24 14.63 -17.58 -4.38
CA LEU A 24 14.95 -19.02 -4.41
C LEU A 24 15.27 -19.48 -5.84
N VAL A 25 14.48 -19.07 -6.83
CA VAL A 25 14.75 -19.41 -8.24
C VAL A 25 16.05 -18.77 -8.73
N ALA A 26 16.28 -17.49 -8.42
CA ALA A 26 17.50 -16.77 -8.81
C ALA A 26 18.77 -17.37 -8.19
N GLU A 27 18.68 -17.87 -6.96
CA GLU A 27 19.80 -18.46 -6.23
C GLU A 27 20.07 -19.90 -6.69
N TYR A 28 19.08 -20.78 -6.58
CA TYR A 28 19.26 -22.21 -6.75
C TYR A 28 19.09 -22.70 -8.20
N GLY A 29 18.25 -22.02 -9.00
CA GLY A 29 17.94 -22.43 -10.35
C GLY A 29 17.18 -23.75 -10.38
N SER A 30 17.87 -24.89 -10.29
CA SER A 30 17.21 -26.20 -10.24
C SER A 30 16.82 -26.59 -8.81
N ARG A 31 15.72 -27.34 -8.68
CA ARG A 31 15.26 -27.95 -7.42
C ARG A 31 16.32 -28.81 -6.74
N LYS A 32 17.23 -29.42 -7.52
CA LYS A 32 18.33 -30.27 -7.01
C LYS A 32 19.37 -29.49 -6.20
N ASN A 33 19.46 -28.17 -6.42
CA ASN A 33 20.45 -27.32 -5.76
C ASN A 33 19.91 -26.69 -4.47
N ILE A 34 18.63 -26.89 -4.15
CA ILE A 34 17.98 -26.25 -3.00
C ILE A 34 18.57 -26.80 -1.70
N LYS A 35 19.08 -25.88 -0.87
CA LYS A 35 19.70 -26.21 0.43
C LYS A 35 18.79 -26.00 1.63
N GLU A 36 17.64 -25.36 1.46
CA GLU A 36 16.69 -25.14 2.56
C GLU A 36 16.05 -26.48 2.96
N PRO A 37 16.23 -27.00 4.19
CA PRO A 37 15.84 -28.37 4.56
C PRO A 37 14.36 -28.68 4.32
N ASN A 38 13.48 -27.71 4.57
CA ASN A 38 12.03 -27.88 4.36
C ASN A 38 11.67 -27.99 2.88
N LEU A 39 12.36 -27.26 2.02
CA LEU A 39 12.14 -27.29 0.57
C LEU A 39 12.88 -28.45 -0.09
N GLN A 40 14.03 -28.87 0.46
CA GLN A 40 14.80 -29.99 -0.05
C GLN A 40 14.00 -31.30 0.02
N LYS A 41 13.35 -31.59 1.15
CA LYS A 41 12.46 -32.76 1.28
C LYS A 41 11.31 -32.74 0.27
N LEU A 42 10.80 -31.56 -0.06
CA LEU A 42 9.77 -31.38 -1.08
C LEU A 42 10.35 -31.56 -2.50
N ALA A 43 11.56 -31.07 -2.73
CA ALA A 43 12.25 -31.20 -4.01
C ALA A 43 12.61 -32.67 -4.33
N GLU A 44 13.01 -33.46 -3.34
CA GLU A 44 13.32 -34.89 -3.47
C GLU A 44 12.09 -35.72 -3.87
N ASN A 45 10.91 -35.37 -3.35
CA ASN A 45 9.64 -36.05 -3.65
C ASN A 45 8.84 -35.34 -4.77
N SER A 46 9.46 -34.39 -5.47
CA SER A 46 8.76 -33.56 -6.45
C SER A 46 8.44 -34.33 -7.73
N VAL A 47 7.20 -34.19 -8.22
CA VAL A 47 6.74 -34.80 -9.49
C VAL A 47 7.00 -33.92 -10.72
N GLY A 48 7.67 -32.77 -10.54
CA GLY A 48 7.98 -31.85 -11.63
C GLY A 48 8.97 -32.43 -12.65
N MET A 49 9.00 -31.85 -13.84
CA MET A 49 9.88 -32.28 -14.92
C MET A 49 11.30 -31.77 -14.74
N GLU A 50 12.29 -32.48 -15.28
CA GLU A 50 13.64 -31.95 -15.42
C GLU A 50 13.66 -30.85 -16.48
N ILE A 51 14.44 -29.80 -16.23
CA ILE A 51 14.59 -28.65 -17.12
C ILE A 51 16.02 -28.56 -17.62
N THR A 52 16.22 -27.98 -18.80
CA THR A 52 17.56 -27.84 -19.37
C THR A 52 18.35 -26.74 -18.68
N LYS A 53 19.66 -26.70 -18.93
CA LYS A 53 20.51 -25.61 -18.41
C LYS A 53 20.06 -24.25 -18.94
N ASP A 54 19.68 -24.19 -20.21
CA ASP A 54 19.21 -22.94 -20.85
C ASP A 54 17.91 -22.45 -20.21
N ASP A 55 16.98 -23.36 -19.88
CA ASP A 55 15.75 -23.03 -19.15
C ASP A 55 16.06 -22.48 -17.75
N VAL A 56 17.00 -23.13 -17.03
CA VAL A 56 17.45 -22.68 -15.71
C VAL A 56 18.04 -21.27 -15.81
N ASP A 57 18.92 -21.02 -16.76
CA ASP A 57 19.57 -19.72 -16.93
C ASP A 57 18.55 -18.63 -17.29
N MET A 58 17.58 -18.93 -18.15
CA MET A 58 16.45 -18.03 -18.46
C MET A 58 15.63 -17.71 -17.21
N LEU A 59 15.24 -18.73 -16.43
CA LEU A 59 14.45 -18.58 -15.20
C LEU A 59 15.20 -17.79 -14.13
N LYS A 60 16.50 -18.01 -13.98
CA LYS A 60 17.36 -17.26 -13.06
C LYS A 60 17.45 -15.79 -13.48
N ASN A 61 17.68 -15.52 -14.76
CA ASN A 61 17.77 -14.14 -15.26
C ASN A 61 16.44 -13.39 -15.09
N PHE A 62 15.31 -14.03 -15.42
CA PHE A 62 13.99 -13.44 -15.20
C PHE A 62 13.74 -13.16 -13.70
N SER A 63 14.13 -14.08 -12.83
CA SER A 63 13.98 -13.91 -11.38
C SER A 63 14.86 -12.78 -10.83
N LYS A 64 16.07 -12.58 -11.38
CA LYS A 64 16.91 -11.43 -11.05
C LYS A 64 16.24 -10.11 -11.40
N HIS A 65 15.68 -9.99 -12.62
CA HIS A 65 14.94 -8.76 -12.99
C HIS A 65 13.75 -8.49 -12.06
N ILE A 66 13.06 -9.52 -11.59
CA ILE A 66 12.00 -9.35 -10.57
C ILE A 66 12.58 -8.76 -9.29
N LEU A 67 13.71 -9.29 -8.80
CA LEU A 67 14.36 -8.79 -7.59
C LEU A 67 14.84 -7.34 -7.77
N ASP A 68 15.41 -7.01 -8.93
CA ASP A 68 15.81 -5.63 -9.25
C ASP A 68 14.61 -4.68 -9.21
N LEU A 69 13.44 -5.09 -9.70
CA LEU A 69 12.20 -4.31 -9.60
C LEU A 69 11.72 -4.17 -8.14
N TYR A 70 11.91 -5.18 -7.29
CA TYR A 70 11.65 -5.06 -5.86
C TYR A 70 12.57 -4.04 -5.19
N SER A 71 13.88 -4.10 -5.45
CA SER A 71 14.86 -3.14 -4.94
C SER A 71 14.57 -1.71 -5.41
N LEU A 72 14.31 -1.51 -6.71
CA LEU A 72 13.93 -0.22 -7.26
C LEU A 72 12.64 0.32 -6.61
N ARG A 73 11.66 -0.55 -6.37
CA ARG A 73 10.43 -0.15 -5.67
C ARG A 73 10.73 0.34 -4.25
N GLU A 74 11.62 -0.30 -3.51
CA GLU A 74 12.01 0.13 -2.17
C GLU A 74 12.69 1.51 -2.19
N GLU A 75 13.60 1.74 -3.15
CA GLU A 75 14.25 3.04 -3.35
C GLU A 75 13.22 4.13 -3.65
N LEU A 76 12.28 3.87 -4.56
CA LEU A 76 11.23 4.81 -4.90
C LEU A 76 10.30 5.11 -3.71
N VAL A 77 9.98 4.11 -2.90
CA VAL A 77 9.17 4.31 -1.68
C VAL A 77 9.90 5.25 -0.73
N LYS A 78 11.19 5.01 -0.44
CA LYS A 78 11.99 5.89 0.43
C LYS A 78 12.05 7.32 -0.11
N TYR A 79 12.31 7.47 -1.41
CA TYR A 79 12.34 8.78 -2.06
C TYR A 79 11.00 9.53 -1.95
N ILE A 80 9.88 8.84 -2.16
CA ILE A 80 8.54 9.40 -2.00
C ILE A 80 8.30 9.79 -0.54
N GLU A 81 8.70 8.97 0.42
CA GLU A 81 8.54 9.25 1.85
C GLU A 81 9.31 10.51 2.26
N GLU A 82 10.60 10.61 1.91
CA GLU A 82 11.44 11.78 2.19
C GLU A 82 10.87 13.04 1.53
N THR A 83 10.52 12.95 0.24
CA THR A 83 9.99 14.09 -0.52
C THR A 83 8.64 14.55 0.05
N THR A 84 7.76 13.62 0.42
CA THR A 84 6.43 13.95 0.94
C THR A 84 6.51 14.51 2.36
N ASN A 85 7.37 13.97 3.21
CA ASN A 85 7.61 14.52 4.55
C ASN A 85 8.20 15.94 4.48
N ARG A 86 9.01 16.23 3.47
CA ARG A 86 9.55 17.58 3.24
C ARG A 86 8.49 18.56 2.73
N ILE A 87 7.59 18.13 1.84
CA ILE A 87 6.58 19.01 1.21
C ILE A 87 5.34 19.20 2.09
N ALA A 88 4.89 18.14 2.75
CA ALA A 88 3.64 18.11 3.51
C ALA A 88 3.83 17.39 4.85
N PRO A 89 4.67 17.92 5.77
CA PRO A 89 4.99 17.27 7.03
C PRO A 89 3.76 17.10 7.94
N ASN A 90 2.84 18.06 7.98
CA ASN A 90 1.65 17.96 8.82
C ASN A 90 0.68 16.90 8.31
N THR A 91 0.45 16.89 6.99
CA THR A 91 -0.44 15.92 6.35
C THR A 91 0.14 14.51 6.46
N SER A 92 1.46 14.37 6.32
CA SER A 92 2.18 13.10 6.48
C SER A 92 2.13 12.58 7.92
N GLU A 93 2.19 13.45 8.93
CA GLU A 93 2.05 13.02 10.34
C GLU A 93 0.66 12.42 10.62
N ILE A 94 -0.38 12.89 9.92
CA ILE A 94 -1.75 12.39 10.08
C ILE A 94 -1.98 11.10 9.28
N ALA A 95 -1.65 11.09 7.99
CA ALA A 95 -2.04 10.01 7.06
C ALA A 95 -0.91 9.02 6.74
N GLY A 96 0.34 9.34 7.08
CA GLY A 96 1.53 8.72 6.54
C GLY A 96 1.92 9.30 5.17
N ALA A 97 3.21 9.24 4.85
CA ALA A 97 3.75 9.82 3.62
C ALA A 97 3.12 9.21 2.35
N MET A 98 3.00 7.87 2.28
CA MET A 98 2.46 7.19 1.10
C MET A 98 0.99 7.54 0.80
N LEU A 99 0.14 7.67 1.83
CA LEU A 99 -1.25 8.08 1.64
C LEU A 99 -1.33 9.58 1.28
N THR A 100 -0.48 10.41 1.88
CA THR A 100 -0.37 11.83 1.58
C THR A 100 0.03 12.06 0.12
N ALA A 101 1.04 11.35 -0.38
CA ALA A 101 1.47 11.40 -1.77
C ALA A 101 0.31 11.03 -2.73
N ARG A 102 -0.47 10.00 -2.40
CA ARG A 102 -1.66 9.61 -3.19
C ARG A 102 -2.77 10.67 -3.16
N LEU A 103 -3.01 11.29 -2.01
CA LEU A 103 -3.98 12.39 -1.87
C LEU A 103 -3.56 13.59 -2.72
N MET A 104 -2.29 13.97 -2.65
CA MET A 104 -1.73 15.04 -3.49
C MET A 104 -1.85 14.69 -4.98
N ALA A 105 -1.48 13.47 -5.38
CA ALA A 105 -1.59 13.03 -6.77
C ALA A 105 -3.04 13.09 -7.28
N LYS A 106 -4.02 12.66 -6.47
CA LYS A 106 -5.45 12.72 -6.82
C LYS A 106 -6.01 14.14 -6.84
N ALA A 107 -5.57 15.01 -5.94
CA ALA A 107 -5.98 16.41 -5.94
C ALA A 107 -5.32 17.22 -7.07
N GLY A 108 -4.16 16.77 -7.58
CA GLY A 108 -3.35 17.48 -8.57
C GLY A 108 -2.35 18.45 -7.94
N GLY A 109 -1.82 18.12 -6.75
CA GLY A 109 -0.80 18.88 -6.02
C GLY A 109 -1.23 19.30 -4.61
N ILE A 110 -0.27 19.75 -3.80
CA ILE A 110 -0.52 20.22 -2.42
C ILE A 110 -1.41 21.47 -2.38
N GLU A 111 -1.27 22.37 -3.35
CA GLU A 111 -2.12 23.56 -3.45
C GLU A 111 -3.61 23.20 -3.62
N LYS A 112 -3.91 22.31 -4.57
CA LYS A 112 -5.28 21.85 -4.82
C LYS A 112 -5.82 21.07 -3.63
N LEU A 113 -4.97 20.30 -2.96
CA LEU A 113 -5.34 19.61 -1.73
C LEU A 113 -5.66 20.58 -0.58
N ALA A 114 -4.91 21.68 -0.44
CA ALA A 114 -5.15 22.72 0.56
C ALA A 114 -6.45 23.50 0.29
N LYS A 115 -6.83 23.68 -0.98
CA LYS A 115 -8.10 24.29 -1.40
C LYS A 115 -9.29 23.34 -1.26
N ALA A 116 -9.06 22.02 -1.22
CA ALA A 116 -10.12 21.03 -1.12
C ALA A 116 -10.83 21.07 0.25
N THR A 117 -12.15 20.87 0.23
CA THR A 117 -12.94 20.74 1.44
C THR A 117 -12.73 19.37 2.10
N SER A 118 -13.06 19.26 3.39
CA SER A 118 -13.03 17.96 4.10
C SER A 118 -13.87 16.89 3.41
N SER A 119 -15.07 17.21 2.90
CA SER A 119 -15.91 16.25 2.19
C SER A 119 -15.30 15.81 0.86
N THR A 120 -14.65 16.72 0.12
CA THR A 120 -13.89 16.36 -1.09
C THR A 120 -12.74 15.42 -0.74
N ILE A 121 -11.91 15.76 0.25
CA ILE A 121 -10.77 14.94 0.69
C ILE A 121 -11.23 13.55 1.14
N GLN A 122 -12.35 13.46 1.85
CA GLN A 122 -12.94 12.20 2.29
C GLN A 122 -13.23 11.26 1.11
N LEU A 123 -13.66 11.81 -0.02
CA LEU A 123 -14.15 11.07 -1.19
C LEU A 123 -13.12 10.95 -2.33
N LEU A 124 -11.93 11.54 -2.21
CA LEU A 124 -10.85 11.39 -3.21
C LEU A 124 -10.57 9.91 -3.48
N GLY A 125 -10.62 9.49 -4.75
CA GLY A 125 -10.50 8.11 -5.20
C GLY A 125 -11.79 7.30 -5.24
N ALA A 126 -12.93 7.86 -4.81
CA ALA A 126 -14.26 7.23 -4.92
C ALA A 126 -15.14 7.88 -6.00
N GLU A 127 -14.56 8.64 -6.93
CA GLU A 127 -15.26 9.47 -7.90
C GLU A 127 -16.25 8.64 -8.72
N LYS A 128 -15.83 7.46 -9.20
CA LYS A 128 -16.71 6.56 -9.99
C LYS A 128 -17.97 6.14 -9.20
N SER A 129 -17.85 5.89 -7.91
CA SER A 129 -18.99 5.52 -7.05
C SER A 129 -19.83 6.74 -6.69
N LEU A 130 -19.19 7.89 -6.44
CA LEU A 130 -19.86 9.16 -6.16
C LEU A 130 -20.69 9.61 -7.37
N PHE A 131 -20.11 9.64 -8.56
CA PHE A 131 -20.82 10.03 -9.78
C PHE A 131 -22.00 9.10 -10.08
N ARG A 132 -21.85 7.80 -9.86
CA ARG A 132 -22.96 6.85 -9.99
C ARG A 132 -24.12 7.18 -9.05
N PHE A 133 -23.80 7.46 -7.78
CA PHE A 133 -24.79 7.87 -6.78
C PHE A 133 -25.48 9.19 -7.16
N LEU A 134 -24.72 10.18 -7.64
CA LEU A 134 -25.28 11.47 -8.09
C LEU A 134 -26.23 11.31 -9.29
N HIS A 135 -26.05 10.27 -10.10
CA HIS A 135 -26.97 9.89 -11.18
C HIS A 135 -28.11 8.97 -10.71
N GLY A 136 -28.42 8.97 -9.41
CA GLY A 136 -29.53 8.20 -8.83
C GLY A 136 -29.28 6.69 -8.72
N LYS A 137 -28.05 6.22 -8.91
CA LYS A 137 -27.73 4.78 -8.92
C LYS A 137 -26.85 4.38 -7.73
N GLY A 138 -27.33 3.45 -6.92
CA GLY A 138 -26.56 2.85 -5.82
C GLY A 138 -26.49 3.72 -4.57
N LYS A 139 -25.51 3.45 -3.70
CA LYS A 139 -25.31 4.14 -2.42
C LYS A 139 -24.13 5.11 -2.50
N SER A 140 -24.20 6.23 -1.78
CA SER A 140 -23.10 7.18 -1.67
C SER A 140 -21.86 6.52 -1.05
N PRO A 141 -20.65 6.72 -1.61
CA PRO A 141 -19.42 6.21 -1.01
C PRO A 141 -19.15 6.92 0.33
N ARG A 142 -18.65 6.16 1.32
CA ARG A 142 -18.33 6.70 2.65
C ARG A 142 -16.92 7.31 2.72
N PHE A 143 -16.01 6.84 1.86
CA PHE A 143 -14.63 7.29 1.77
C PHE A 143 -14.02 6.75 0.47
N GLY A 144 -12.98 7.42 -0.03
CA GLY A 144 -12.16 6.93 -1.14
C GLY A 144 -10.86 6.32 -0.64
N ILE A 145 -9.71 6.87 -1.04
CA ILE A 145 -8.39 6.32 -0.70
C ILE A 145 -8.09 6.32 0.81
N LEU A 146 -8.84 7.07 1.62
CA LEU A 146 -8.78 6.97 3.08
C LEU A 146 -9.14 5.57 3.62
N ALA A 147 -9.72 4.69 2.79
CA ALA A 147 -9.91 3.27 3.10
C ALA A 147 -8.60 2.56 3.52
N THR A 148 -7.45 3.02 3.01
CA THR A 148 -6.14 2.42 3.32
C THR A 148 -5.53 2.96 4.61
N HIS A 149 -6.16 3.95 5.26
CA HIS A 149 -5.65 4.51 6.50
C HIS A 149 -5.78 3.48 7.64
N PRO A 150 -4.74 3.26 8.47
CA PRO A 150 -4.77 2.24 9.54
C PRO A 150 -5.98 2.36 10.48
N LEU A 151 -6.29 3.58 10.93
CA LEU A 151 -7.46 3.85 11.78
C LEU A 151 -8.82 3.54 11.12
N VAL A 152 -8.91 3.56 9.79
CA VAL A 152 -10.14 3.17 9.06
C VAL A 152 -10.20 1.66 8.87
N GLN A 153 -9.07 1.02 8.57
CA GLN A 153 -8.98 -0.43 8.39
C GLN A 153 -9.30 -1.20 9.68
N SER A 154 -8.80 -0.72 10.82
CA SER A 154 -9.02 -1.36 12.12
C SER A 154 -10.39 -1.08 12.74
N ALA A 155 -11.16 -0.13 12.19
CA ALA A 155 -12.43 0.28 12.75
C ALA A 155 -13.59 -0.66 12.41
N PRO A 156 -14.60 -0.80 13.29
CA PRO A 156 -15.84 -1.52 12.98
C PRO A 156 -16.56 -0.92 11.77
N GLU A 157 -17.19 -1.77 10.97
CA GLU A 157 -17.79 -1.40 9.68
C GLU A 157 -18.79 -0.23 9.78
N LYS A 158 -19.56 -0.17 10.87
CA LYS A 158 -20.54 0.91 11.16
C LYS A 158 -19.85 2.26 11.43
N LEU A 159 -18.63 2.26 11.95
CA LEU A 159 -17.90 3.47 12.39
C LEU A 159 -16.88 3.98 11.37
N LYS A 160 -16.48 3.17 10.38
CA LYS A 160 -15.49 3.55 9.36
C LYS A 160 -15.78 4.91 8.70
N GLY A 161 -17.04 5.18 8.36
CA GLY A 161 -17.43 6.47 7.77
C GLY A 161 -17.26 7.68 8.70
N ARG A 162 -17.49 7.50 10.01
CA ARG A 162 -17.30 8.56 11.02
C ARG A 162 -15.81 8.84 11.23
N ILE A 163 -14.99 7.79 11.26
CA ILE A 163 -13.53 7.91 11.40
C ILE A 163 -12.91 8.53 10.15
N ALA A 164 -13.30 8.09 8.95
CA ALA A 164 -12.83 8.70 7.71
C ALA A 164 -13.15 10.20 7.63
N ARG A 165 -14.34 10.61 8.09
CA ARG A 165 -14.71 12.03 8.20
C ARG A 165 -13.81 12.80 9.17
N ALA A 166 -13.51 12.24 10.34
CA ALA A 166 -12.61 12.86 11.31
C ALA A 166 -11.20 13.05 10.74
N ILE A 167 -10.68 12.03 10.05
CA ILE A 167 -9.39 12.07 9.36
C ILE A 167 -9.40 13.15 8.27
N ALA A 168 -10.40 13.15 7.39
CA ALA A 168 -10.50 14.13 6.30
C ALA A 168 -10.55 15.58 6.81
N SER A 169 -11.24 15.83 7.93
CA SER A 169 -11.28 17.16 8.56
C SER A 169 -9.91 17.60 9.06
N LYS A 170 -9.14 16.69 9.68
CA LYS A 170 -7.77 17.01 10.12
C LYS A 170 -6.82 17.17 8.94
N LEU A 171 -6.94 16.34 7.90
CA LEU A 171 -6.16 16.47 6.67
C LEU A 171 -6.43 17.79 5.94
N SER A 172 -7.68 18.26 5.89
CA SER A 172 -7.99 19.57 5.27
C SER A 172 -7.27 20.72 5.98
N ILE A 173 -7.20 20.68 7.32
CA ILE A 173 -6.48 21.69 8.10
C ILE A 173 -4.97 21.54 7.88
N ALA A 174 -4.46 20.31 7.89
CA ALA A 174 -3.02 20.03 7.76
C ALA A 174 -2.48 20.45 6.39
N ALA A 175 -3.20 20.12 5.32
CA ALA A 175 -2.85 20.52 3.95
C ALA A 175 -2.81 22.04 3.79
N LYS A 176 -3.71 22.77 4.47
CA LYS A 176 -3.69 24.24 4.50
C LYS A 176 -2.49 24.78 5.24
N ILE A 177 -2.14 24.22 6.39
CA ILE A 177 -0.96 24.62 7.15
C ILE A 177 0.31 24.35 6.31
N ASP A 178 0.43 23.15 5.73
CA ASP A 178 1.55 22.76 4.87
C ASP A 178 1.73 23.73 3.68
N TYR A 179 0.63 24.15 3.05
CA TYR A 179 0.72 25.04 1.88
C TYR A 179 0.92 26.51 2.24
N TYR A 180 0.12 27.05 3.16
CA TYR A 180 0.07 28.49 3.44
C TYR A 180 1.04 28.95 4.53
N SER A 181 1.11 28.23 5.65
CA SER A 181 1.88 28.66 6.83
C SER A 181 3.27 28.04 6.89
N LYS A 182 3.45 26.82 6.37
CA LYS A 182 4.68 26.02 6.43
C LYS A 182 5.21 25.75 7.85
N GLU A 183 4.38 25.96 8.87
CA GLU A 183 4.69 25.63 10.26
C GLU A 183 4.41 24.15 10.54
N TYR A 184 5.24 23.52 11.36
CA TYR A 184 4.97 22.17 11.85
C TYR A 184 4.06 22.18 13.07
N ARG A 185 2.91 21.50 12.98
CA ARG A 185 1.89 21.29 14.01
C ARG A 185 1.39 19.83 14.04
N GLY A 186 2.07 18.91 13.33
CA GLY A 186 1.64 17.53 13.11
C GLY A 186 1.34 16.77 14.41
N ASP A 187 2.24 16.83 15.38
CA ASP A 187 2.09 16.09 16.65
C ASP A 187 0.81 16.46 17.41
N LYS A 188 0.52 17.76 17.48
CA LYS A 188 -0.70 18.27 18.12
C LYS A 188 -1.93 17.78 17.37
N MET A 189 -1.93 17.90 16.05
CA MET A 189 -3.07 17.49 15.21
C MET A 189 -3.33 15.98 15.28
N LYS A 190 -2.26 15.17 15.35
CA LYS A 190 -2.34 13.72 15.52
C LYS A 190 -2.94 13.34 16.87
N LYS A 191 -2.53 13.99 17.96
CA LYS A 191 -3.13 13.80 19.29
C LYS A 191 -4.62 14.10 19.28
N GLU A 192 -5.01 15.26 18.73
CA GLU A 192 -6.43 15.65 18.60
C GLU A 192 -7.24 14.66 17.75
N LEU A 193 -6.65 14.12 16.67
CA LEU A 193 -7.28 13.09 15.87
C LEU A 193 -7.48 11.79 16.66
N GLN A 194 -6.47 11.35 17.40
CA GLN A 194 -6.53 10.13 18.20
C GLN A 194 -7.59 10.24 19.30
N GLU A 195 -7.67 11.37 19.99
CA GLU A 195 -8.73 11.65 20.98
C GLU A 195 -10.12 11.56 20.33
N ARG A 196 -10.30 12.23 19.18
CA ARG A 196 -11.57 12.19 18.46
C ARG A 196 -11.96 10.79 18.01
N VAL A 197 -10.99 9.97 17.58
CA VAL A 197 -11.24 8.58 17.19
C VAL A 197 -11.63 7.73 18.40
N LYS A 198 -10.97 7.91 19.55
CA LYS A 198 -11.36 7.24 20.81
C LYS A 198 -12.80 7.56 21.21
N GLU A 199 -13.22 8.82 21.12
CA GLU A 199 -14.60 9.22 21.39
C GLU A 199 -15.62 8.57 20.44
N ILE A 200 -15.26 8.39 19.16
CA ILE A 200 -16.14 7.73 18.18
C ILE A 200 -16.30 6.25 18.51
N LEU A 201 -15.22 5.60 18.98
CA LEU A 201 -15.20 4.19 19.35
C LEU A 201 -15.91 3.91 20.67
N SER A 202 -15.93 4.87 21.61
CA SER A 202 -16.61 4.70 22.91
C SER A 202 -18.13 4.85 22.85
N LYS A 203 -18.67 5.60 21.87
CA LYS A 203 -20.12 5.83 21.69
C LYS A 203 -20.82 4.69 20.95
N LYS A 204 -20.69 3.45 21.44
CA LYS A 204 -21.37 2.25 20.89
C LYS A 204 -22.88 2.40 20.84
#